data_AF-A0A0G2B577-F1
#
_entry.id   AF-A0A0G2B577-F1
#
_cell.length_a   1.000
_cell.length_b   1.000
_cell.length_c   1.000
_cell.angle_alpha   90.00
_cell.angle_beta   90.00
_cell.angle_gamma   90.00
#
_symmetry.space_group_name_H-M   'P 1'
#
loop_
_entity.id
_entity.type
_entity.pdbx_description
1 polymer ?
#
loop_
_entity_poly.entity_id
_entity_poly.type
_entity_poly.pdbx_seq_one_letter_code
_entity_poly.pdbx_strand_id
1 'polypeptide(L)'
;MALDPIKIPQNVYVEDRIIGPVTLRQIFLTLAGGGVSYVIYALVKQAGKLSLITGILSWVPLLIMVAFAFLRIGGISLFRFLLLMAEKSEKPAARYWQPRKGLSMKPKEYVPRNVKEKSSFSHTQEEYDEIHKLSSVLDIGPVAGKTTPRQQTPVEEEEEEEEFITVGNVTEQSTPTKNNA
;
A
#
# COMPACT_ATOMS: atom_id res chain seq x y z
N MET A 1 14.46 -2.79 -39.10
CA MET A 1 13.88 -4.11 -38.77
C MET A 1 13.08 -3.94 -37.50
N ALA A 2 11.77 -4.17 -37.55
CA ALA A 2 10.95 -4.22 -36.34
C ALA A 2 11.33 -5.51 -35.59
N LEU A 3 11.71 -5.38 -34.32
CA LEU A 3 11.97 -6.55 -33.49
C LEU A 3 10.62 -7.12 -33.06
N ASP A 4 10.34 -8.36 -33.48
CA ASP A 4 9.16 -9.06 -33.00
C ASP A 4 9.23 -9.23 -31.48
N PRO A 5 8.12 -8.99 -30.75
CA PRO A 5 8.11 -9.13 -29.31
C PRO A 5 8.42 -10.58 -28.92
N ILE A 6 9.47 -10.76 -28.12
CA ILE A 6 9.88 -12.07 -27.60
C ILE A 6 8.73 -12.60 -26.73
N LYS A 7 8.06 -13.66 -27.18
CA LYS A 7 7.03 -14.35 -26.41
C LYS A 7 7.69 -15.10 -25.26
N ILE A 8 7.51 -14.60 -24.05
CA ILE A 8 7.96 -15.27 -22.84
C ILE A 8 6.95 -16.37 -22.52
N PRO A 9 7.37 -17.63 -22.35
CA PRO A 9 6.46 -18.70 -21.96
C PRO A 9 5.86 -18.42 -20.59
N GLN A 10 4.54 -18.54 -20.44
CA GLN A 10 3.83 -18.21 -19.20
C GLN A 10 4.16 -19.17 -18.03
N ASN A 11 4.73 -20.35 -18.30
CA ASN A 11 4.90 -21.44 -17.33
C ASN A 11 6.29 -21.48 -16.65
N VAL A 12 7.10 -20.41 -16.70
CA VAL A 12 8.46 -20.43 -16.13
C VAL A 12 8.50 -20.56 -14.59
N TYR A 13 7.41 -20.25 -13.89
CA TYR A 13 7.39 -20.18 -12.43
C TYR A 13 6.64 -21.33 -11.73
N VAL A 14 6.26 -22.36 -12.46
CA VAL A 14 5.52 -23.49 -11.88
C VAL A 14 6.50 -24.57 -11.44
N GLU A 15 6.37 -25.00 -10.18
CA GLU A 15 7.15 -26.11 -9.64
C GLU A 15 6.92 -27.38 -10.48
N ASP A 16 7.98 -28.17 -10.68
CA ASP A 16 7.88 -29.44 -11.39
C ASP A 16 6.98 -30.44 -10.63
N ARG A 17 5.93 -30.91 -11.30
CA ARG A 17 4.93 -31.84 -10.76
C ARG A 17 5.03 -33.16 -11.52
N ILE A 18 5.38 -34.23 -10.83
CA ILE A 18 5.47 -35.56 -11.46
C ILE A 18 4.10 -36.25 -11.45
N ILE A 19 3.46 -36.34 -10.28
CA ILE A 19 2.23 -37.13 -10.10
C ILE A 19 1.10 -36.19 -9.68
N GLY A 20 0.34 -35.73 -10.67
CA GLY A 20 -0.84 -34.90 -10.46
C GLY A 20 -0.53 -33.61 -9.67
N PRO A 21 -1.11 -33.42 -8.47
CA PRO A 21 -0.87 -32.22 -7.66
C PRO A 21 0.43 -32.28 -6.83
N VAL A 22 1.15 -33.40 -6.82
CA VAL A 22 2.34 -33.61 -5.97
C VAL A 22 3.61 -33.13 -6.67
N THR A 23 4.37 -32.26 -5.99
CA THR A 23 5.63 -31.73 -6.52
C THR A 23 6.79 -32.70 -6.32
N LEU A 24 7.81 -32.61 -7.18
CA LEU A 24 9.05 -33.39 -7.05
C LEU A 24 9.64 -33.32 -5.63
N ARG A 25 9.63 -32.11 -5.04
CA ARG A 25 10.14 -31.86 -3.70
C ARG A 25 9.37 -32.64 -2.63
N GLN A 26 8.04 -32.68 -2.75
CA GLN A 26 7.19 -33.40 -1.80
C GLN A 26 7.47 -34.91 -1.81
N ILE A 27 7.71 -35.48 -2.99
CA ILE A 27 8.08 -36.89 -3.13
C ILE A 27 9.41 -37.16 -2.43
N PHE A 28 10.45 -36.35 -2.67
CA PHE A 28 11.74 -36.54 -2.00
C PHE A 28 11.66 -36.37 -0.48
N LEU A 29 10.92 -35.38 0.02
CA LEU A 29 10.75 -35.19 1.47
C LEU A 29 10.04 -36.38 2.12
N THR A 30 8.96 -36.88 1.50
CA THR A 30 8.20 -38.02 2.03
C THR A 30 8.98 -39.32 1.95
N LEU A 31 9.74 -39.54 0.87
CA LEU A 31 10.64 -40.69 0.74
C LEU A 31 11.75 -40.65 1.79
N ALA A 32 12.37 -39.49 2.01
CA ALA A 32 13.40 -39.32 3.04
C ALA A 32 12.82 -39.55 4.45
N GLY A 33 11.66 -38.99 4.76
CA GLY A 33 10.97 -39.20 6.04
C GLY A 33 10.59 -40.66 6.28
N GLY A 34 10.04 -41.33 5.27
CA GLY A 34 9.72 -42.76 5.33
C GLY A 34 10.96 -43.64 5.45
N GLY A 35 12.03 -43.32 4.73
CA GLY A 35 13.31 -44.00 4.85
C GLY A 35 13.89 -43.90 6.27
N VAL A 36 13.93 -42.69 6.83
CA VAL A 36 14.40 -42.47 8.21
C VAL A 36 13.52 -43.20 9.23
N SER A 37 12.19 -43.10 9.11
CA SER A 37 11.26 -43.82 9.98
C SER A 37 11.42 -45.34 9.89
N TYR A 38 11.64 -45.88 8.69
CA TYR A 38 11.89 -47.31 8.50
C TYR A 38 13.21 -47.75 9.12
N VAL A 39 14.28 -46.97 8.96
CA VAL A 39 15.58 -47.25 9.59
C VAL A 39 15.44 -47.29 11.11
N ILE A 40 14.75 -46.32 11.70
CA ILE A 40 14.50 -46.30 13.16
C ILE A 40 13.70 -47.53 13.58
N TYR A 41 12.64 -47.88 12.84
CA TYR A 41 11.85 -49.07 13.11
C TYR A 41 12.69 -50.36 13.03
N ALA A 42 13.55 -50.48 12.01
CA ALA A 42 14.43 -51.63 11.84
C ALA A 42 15.45 -51.77 13.00
N LEU A 43 16.02 -50.65 13.44
CA LEU A 43 16.94 -50.61 14.59
C LEU A 43 16.24 -51.01 15.89
N VAL A 44 15.03 -50.50 16.13
CA VAL A 44 14.23 -50.85 17.32
C VAL A 44 13.83 -52.32 17.31
N LYS A 45 13.49 -52.87 16.13
CA LYS A 45 13.21 -54.30 15.94
C LYS A 45 14.43 -55.16 16.25
N GLN A 46 15.60 -54.77 15.77
CA GLN A 46 16.85 -55.49 16.05
C GLN A 46 17.23 -55.44 17.53
N ALA A 47 16.95 -54.33 18.22
CA ALA A 47 17.21 -54.16 19.64
C ALA A 47 16.25 -54.96 20.56
N GLY A 48 15.27 -55.67 20.02
CA GLY A 48 14.32 -56.50 20.79
C GLY A 48 13.29 -55.72 21.61
N LYS A 49 13.24 -54.38 21.50
CA LYS A 49 12.35 -53.49 22.25
C LYS A 49 11.10 -53.12 21.44
N LEU A 50 10.45 -54.10 20.85
CA LEU A 50 9.19 -53.89 20.12
C LEU A 50 8.02 -53.86 21.09
N SER A 51 7.79 -52.68 21.66
CA SER A 51 6.53 -52.33 22.28
C SER A 51 5.66 -51.62 21.24
N LEU A 52 4.33 -51.70 21.41
CA LEU A 52 3.38 -50.99 20.55
C LEU A 52 3.67 -49.48 20.53
N ILE A 53 4.11 -48.93 21.66
CA ILE A 53 4.49 -47.52 21.82
C ILE A 53 5.73 -47.18 21.00
N THR A 54 6.79 -48.01 21.03
CA THR A 54 8.02 -47.76 20.28
C THR A 54 7.81 -47.91 18.77
N GLY A 55 6.91 -48.80 18.36
CA GLY A 55 6.44 -48.92 16.99
C GLY A 55 5.81 -47.62 16.49
N ILE A 56 4.83 -47.07 17.22
CA ILE A 56 4.16 -45.80 16.87
C ILE A 56 5.17 -44.65 16.82
N LEU A 57 6.07 -44.57 17.81
CA LEU A 57 7.04 -43.49 17.89
C LEU A 57 8.03 -43.48 16.72
N SER A 58 8.30 -44.65 16.10
CA SER A 58 9.17 -44.76 14.93
C SER A 58 8.59 -44.08 13.68
N TRP A 59 7.29 -43.84 13.62
CA TRP A 59 6.61 -43.15 12.51
C TRP A 59 6.53 -41.63 12.67
N VAL A 60 6.93 -41.09 13.82
CA VAL A 60 6.92 -39.64 14.09
C VAL A 60 7.75 -38.85 13.05
N PRO A 61 8.98 -39.27 12.66
CA PRO A 61 9.76 -38.56 11.65
C PRO A 61 9.06 -38.45 10.29
N LEU A 62 8.38 -39.51 9.84
CA LEU A 62 7.58 -39.48 8.62
C LEU A 62 6.45 -38.45 8.72
N LEU A 63 5.73 -38.42 9.85
CA LEU A 63 4.62 -37.48 10.04
C LEU A 63 5.10 -36.02 10.01
N ILE A 64 6.25 -35.73 10.61
CA ILE A 64 6.89 -34.41 10.56
C ILE A 64 7.26 -34.08 9.10
N MET A 65 7.93 -34.97 8.37
CA MET A 65 8.33 -34.71 6.99
C MET A 65 7.13 -34.52 6.05
N VAL A 66 6.05 -35.27 6.24
CA VAL A 66 4.78 -35.08 5.51
C VAL A 66 4.20 -33.70 5.79
N ALA A 67 4.21 -33.25 7.04
CA ALA A 67 3.77 -31.90 7.39
C ALA A 67 4.63 -30.84 6.67
N PHE A 68 5.96 -30.99 6.62
CA PHE A 68 6.83 -30.09 5.87
C PHE A 68 6.59 -30.10 4.35
N ALA A 69 6.19 -31.24 3.79
CA ALA A 69 5.93 -31.39 2.37
C ALA A 69 4.60 -30.75 1.94
N PHE A 70 3.52 -30.97 2.69
CA PHE A 70 2.16 -30.58 2.27
C PHE A 70 1.60 -29.35 2.99
N LEU A 71 2.07 -29.05 4.21
CA LEU A 71 1.51 -27.93 4.96
C LEU A 71 2.00 -26.61 4.36
N ARG A 72 1.04 -25.80 3.92
CA ARG A 72 1.27 -24.44 3.40
C ARG A 72 0.47 -23.47 4.26
N ILE A 73 1.14 -22.43 4.76
CA ILE A 73 0.55 -21.38 5.59
C ILE A 73 0.53 -20.11 4.74
N GLY A 74 -0.66 -19.59 4.43
CA GLY A 74 -0.81 -18.38 3.61
C GLY A 74 -0.17 -18.48 2.22
N GLY A 75 -0.18 -19.67 1.60
CA GLY A 75 0.43 -19.90 0.28
C GLY A 75 1.95 -20.13 0.29
N ILE A 76 2.60 -20.11 1.46
CA ILE A 76 4.04 -20.32 1.63
C ILE A 76 4.27 -21.72 2.25
N SER A 77 5.29 -22.45 1.79
CA SER A 77 5.69 -23.74 2.39
C SER A 77 6.07 -23.59 3.86
N LEU A 78 5.76 -24.57 4.69
CA LEU A 78 6.11 -24.60 6.12
C LEU A 78 7.60 -24.30 6.38
N PHE A 79 8.51 -24.86 5.56
CA PHE A 79 9.95 -24.61 5.68
C PHE A 79 10.29 -23.12 5.57
N ARG A 80 9.84 -22.46 4.51
CA ARG A 80 10.05 -21.01 4.32
C ARG A 80 9.37 -20.18 5.41
N PHE A 81 8.20 -20.61 5.89
CA PHE A 81 7.53 -19.96 7.01
C PHE A 81 8.39 -20.00 8.29
N LEU A 82 8.98 -21.15 8.63
CA LEU A 82 9.92 -21.27 9.76
C LEU A 82 11.15 -20.39 9.60
N LEU A 83 11.74 -20.34 8.39
CA LEU A 83 12.87 -19.46 8.11
C LEU A 83 12.49 -17.98 8.31
N LEU A 84 11.33 -17.56 7.82
CA LEU A 84 10.83 -16.20 8.02
C LEU A 84 10.53 -15.90 9.50
N MET A 85 10.05 -16.89 10.25
CA MET A 85 9.86 -16.76 11.71
C MET A 85 11.19 -16.57 12.43
N ALA A 86 12.21 -17.35 12.07
CA ALA A 86 13.56 -17.22 12.62
C ALA A 86 14.16 -15.85 12.27
N GLU A 87 14.09 -15.43 11.01
CA GLU A 87 14.54 -14.12 10.54
C GLU A 87 13.80 -12.97 11.26
N LYS A 88 12.50 -13.12 11.49
CA LYS A 88 11.71 -12.15 12.25
C LYS A 88 12.16 -12.06 13.71
N SER A 89 12.63 -13.16 14.32
CA SER A 89 13.13 -13.16 15.70
C SER A 89 14.44 -12.39 15.84
N GLU A 90 15.28 -12.38 14.81
CA GLU A 90 16.54 -11.64 14.82
C GLU A 90 16.34 -10.15 14.50
N LYS A 91 15.33 -9.82 13.70
CA LYS A 91 15.06 -8.43 13.29
C LYS A 91 14.29 -7.67 14.37
N PRO A 92 14.69 -6.42 14.67
CA PRO A 92 13.94 -5.59 15.60
C PRO A 92 12.54 -5.29 15.05
N ALA A 93 11.51 -5.49 15.88
CA ALA A 93 10.12 -5.28 15.51
C ALA A 93 9.79 -3.81 15.20
N ALA A 94 10.53 -2.88 15.81
CA ALA A 94 10.40 -1.45 15.57
C ALA A 94 11.47 -0.96 14.60
N ARG A 95 11.04 -0.47 13.43
CA ARG A 95 11.89 0.29 12.52
C ARG A 95 11.89 1.75 12.95
N TYR A 96 12.98 2.22 13.52
CA TYR A 96 13.19 3.65 13.77
C TYR A 96 13.96 4.28 12.60
N TRP A 97 13.57 5.49 12.23
CA TRP A 97 14.30 6.26 11.23
C TRP A 97 15.63 6.72 11.84
N GLN A 98 16.75 6.27 11.29
CA GLN A 98 18.05 6.87 11.60
C GLN A 98 18.61 7.55 10.36
N PRO A 99 19.19 8.75 10.51
CA PRO A 99 20.05 9.30 9.47
C PRO A 99 21.15 8.28 9.18
N ARG A 100 21.25 7.82 7.93
CA ARG A 100 22.24 6.81 7.54
C ARG A 100 23.63 7.36 7.85
N LYS A 101 24.34 6.74 8.81
CA LYS A 101 25.75 7.01 9.11
C LYS A 101 26.60 6.55 7.91
N GLY A 102 26.69 7.36 6.87
CA GLY A 102 27.46 6.98 5.67
C GLY A 102 27.37 7.97 4.52
N LEU A 103 26.29 8.75 4.41
CA LEU A 103 26.23 9.89 3.51
C LEU A 103 26.30 11.18 4.31
N SER A 104 27.53 11.58 4.67
CA SER A 104 27.81 12.99 4.94
C SER A 104 27.77 13.71 3.60
N MET A 105 26.57 13.99 3.10
CA MET A 105 26.42 15.05 2.14
C MET A 105 26.71 16.32 2.91
N LYS A 106 27.97 16.77 2.88
CA LYS A 106 28.26 18.18 3.14
C LYS A 106 27.51 18.91 2.02
N PRO A 107 26.37 19.58 2.27
CA PRO A 107 25.83 20.45 1.24
C PRO A 107 26.99 21.36 0.86
N LYS A 108 27.41 21.31 -0.41
CA LYS A 108 28.35 22.31 -0.90
C LYS A 108 27.62 23.60 -0.65
N GLU A 109 28.10 24.35 0.33
CA GLU A 109 27.65 25.70 0.60
C GLU A 109 27.68 26.37 -0.76
N TYR A 110 26.50 26.80 -1.23
CA TYR A 110 26.41 27.57 -2.44
C TYR A 110 27.12 28.88 -2.10
N VAL A 111 28.44 28.92 -2.31
CA VAL A 111 29.18 30.16 -2.30
C VAL A 111 28.55 30.90 -3.46
N PRO A 112 27.78 31.98 -3.24
CA PRO A 112 27.31 32.76 -4.35
C PRO A 112 28.58 33.15 -5.10
N ARG A 113 28.73 32.65 -6.32
CA ARG A 113 29.74 33.17 -7.24
C ARG A 113 29.52 34.67 -7.18
N ASN A 114 30.54 35.41 -6.77
CA ASN A 114 30.49 36.85 -6.63
C ASN A 114 30.25 37.40 -8.05
N VAL A 115 28.98 37.36 -8.47
CA VAL A 115 28.46 38.05 -9.62
C VAL A 115 28.56 39.47 -9.14
N LYS A 116 29.58 40.18 -9.63
CA LYS A 116 29.68 41.64 -9.53
C LYS A 116 28.25 42.18 -9.62
N GLU A 117 27.78 42.77 -8.53
CA GLU A 117 26.48 43.42 -8.46
C GLU A 117 26.35 44.31 -9.68
N LYS A 118 25.57 43.85 -10.66
CA LYS A 118 25.03 44.71 -11.69
C LYS A 118 23.66 45.11 -11.19
N SER A 119 23.61 46.40 -10.84
CA SER A 119 22.45 47.21 -10.49
C SER A 119 21.62 46.71 -9.31
N SER A 120 21.83 47.38 -8.18
CA SER A 120 20.76 47.70 -7.25
C SER A 120 19.57 48.29 -8.03
N PHE A 121 18.49 47.52 -8.12
CA PHE A 121 17.18 48.16 -8.13
C PHE A 121 16.93 48.54 -6.68
N SER A 122 17.13 49.82 -6.34
CA SER A 122 16.53 50.36 -5.13
C SER A 122 15.03 50.33 -5.37
N HIS A 123 14.33 49.33 -4.84
CA HIS A 123 12.89 49.42 -4.73
C HIS A 123 12.57 50.70 -3.97
N THR A 124 11.88 51.62 -4.63
CA THR A 124 11.37 52.84 -4.01
C THR A 124 10.42 52.41 -2.90
N GLN A 125 10.37 53.17 -1.80
CA GLN A 125 9.51 52.80 -0.68
C GLN A 125 8.02 52.66 -1.07
N GLU A 126 7.62 53.37 -2.11
CA GLU A 126 6.31 53.25 -2.76
C GLU A 126 6.03 51.84 -3.29
N GLU A 127 7.03 51.13 -3.81
CA GLU A 127 6.90 49.77 -4.35
C GLU A 127 6.65 48.75 -3.22
N TYR A 128 7.31 48.93 -2.07
CA TYR A 128 7.01 48.12 -0.87
C TYR A 128 5.60 48.38 -0.35
N ASP A 129 5.15 49.64 -0.35
CA ASP A 129 3.80 50.02 0.06
C ASP A 129 2.72 49.44 -0.88
N GLU A 130 3.00 49.37 -2.18
CA GLU A 130 2.11 48.74 -3.18
C GLU A 130 2.02 47.23 -3.00
N ILE A 131 3.16 46.55 -2.82
CA ILE A 131 3.20 45.10 -2.55
C ILE A 131 2.45 44.79 -1.25
N HIS A 132 2.61 45.62 -0.22
CA HIS A 132 1.94 45.43 1.07
C HIS A 132 0.41 45.64 0.96
N LYS A 133 -0.05 46.58 0.13
CA LYS A 133 -1.49 46.77 -0.17
C LYS A 133 -2.08 45.59 -0.94
N LEU A 134 -1.33 45.04 -1.90
CA LEU A 134 -1.79 43.88 -2.66
C LEU A 134 -1.86 42.63 -1.78
N SER A 135 -0.88 42.41 -0.90
CA SER A 135 -0.91 41.34 0.10
C SER A 135 -2.13 41.47 1.01
N SER A 136 -2.42 42.69 1.51
CA SER A 136 -3.55 42.89 2.42
C SER A 136 -4.89 42.63 1.74
N VAL A 137 -5.09 43.05 0.49
CA VAL A 137 -6.31 42.74 -0.28
C VAL A 137 -6.46 41.24 -0.53
N LEU A 138 -5.36 40.53 -0.77
CA LEU A 138 -5.37 39.08 -0.99
C LEU A 138 -5.70 38.32 0.31
N ASP A 139 -5.14 38.77 1.44
CA ASP A 139 -5.33 38.16 2.76
C ASP A 139 -6.74 38.41 3.35
N ILE A 140 -7.44 39.46 2.90
CA ILE A 140 -8.79 39.80 3.36
C ILE A 140 -9.83 38.75 2.89
N GLY A 141 -9.54 37.93 1.87
CA GLY A 141 -10.47 36.92 1.36
C GLY A 141 -11.82 37.50 0.92
N PRO A 142 -12.79 36.68 0.48
CA PRO A 142 -14.10 37.19 0.05
C PRO A 142 -14.90 37.62 1.28
N VAL A 143 -14.91 38.92 1.58
CA VAL A 143 -15.78 39.51 2.61
C VAL A 143 -17.22 39.44 2.12
N ALA A 144 -18.00 38.55 2.74
CA ALA A 144 -19.43 38.46 2.56
C ALA A 144 -20.12 39.73 3.05
N GLY A 145 -20.41 40.64 2.11
CA GLY A 145 -21.44 41.69 2.23
C GLY A 145 -21.03 42.97 2.97
N LYS A 146 -21.18 44.12 2.29
CA LYS A 146 -22.27 45.10 2.49
C LYS A 146 -21.89 46.50 1.95
N THR A 147 -22.81 47.04 1.15
CA THR A 147 -23.22 48.45 1.01
C THR A 147 -22.22 49.50 0.49
N THR A 148 -22.31 49.73 -0.83
CA THR A 148 -21.94 50.97 -1.52
C THR A 148 -22.77 52.15 -1.02
N PRO A 149 -22.20 53.29 -0.59
CA PRO A 149 -22.96 54.52 -0.39
C PRO A 149 -23.17 55.20 -1.75
N ARG A 150 -24.38 55.08 -2.30
CA ARG A 150 -24.85 55.84 -3.46
C ARG A 150 -25.23 57.24 -3.00
N GLN A 151 -24.65 58.25 -3.64
CA GLN A 151 -24.99 59.66 -3.46
C GLN A 151 -26.50 59.87 -3.67
N GLN A 152 -27.17 60.48 -2.70
CA GLN A 152 -28.60 60.81 -2.76
C GLN A 152 -28.78 62.21 -3.36
N THR A 153 -29.39 62.26 -4.54
CA THR A 153 -30.15 63.43 -5.02
C THR A 153 -31.59 63.21 -4.55
N PRO A 154 -32.30 64.21 -4.00
CA PRO A 154 -33.64 64.01 -3.45
C PRO A 154 -34.69 64.08 -4.56
N VAL A 155 -35.44 63.00 -4.77
CA VAL A 155 -36.70 63.03 -5.53
C VAL A 155 -37.69 62.08 -4.86
N GLU A 156 -38.69 62.71 -4.24
CA GLU A 156 -40.12 62.37 -4.17
C GLU A 156 -40.60 60.96 -3.77
N GLU A 157 -41.50 61.02 -2.80
CA GLU A 157 -42.32 60.01 -2.14
C GLU A 157 -43.43 59.53 -3.11
N GLU A 158 -43.59 58.22 -3.28
CA GLU A 158 -44.87 57.63 -3.73
C GLU A 158 -45.04 56.24 -3.07
N GLU A 159 -46.19 56.07 -2.43
CA GLU A 159 -46.67 54.90 -1.69
C GLU A 159 -47.20 53.78 -2.61
N GLU A 160 -47.42 52.61 -2.01
CA GLU A 160 -48.31 51.50 -2.44
C GLU A 160 -47.79 50.62 -3.62
N GLU A 161 -47.86 49.29 -3.62
CA GLU A 161 -48.87 48.35 -3.11
C GLU A 161 -48.25 46.95 -2.97
N GLU A 162 -48.69 46.17 -1.97
CA GLU A 162 -48.45 44.72 -1.90
C GLU A 162 -49.42 43.97 -2.83
N GLU A 163 -48.93 43.01 -3.62
CA GLU A 163 -49.79 41.94 -4.13
C GLU A 163 -49.13 40.55 -3.97
N PHE A 164 -49.71 39.79 -3.05
CA PHE A 164 -49.64 38.35 -2.92
C PHE A 164 -50.28 37.68 -4.16
N ILE A 165 -49.76 36.55 -4.65
CA ILE A 165 -50.52 35.32 -4.96
C ILE A 165 -49.57 34.14 -5.23
N THR A 166 -50.06 33.01 -4.75
CA THR A 166 -49.54 31.65 -4.55
C THR A 166 -49.57 30.74 -5.79
N VAL A 167 -49.13 29.48 -5.55
CA VAL A 167 -49.45 28.21 -6.28
C VAL A 167 -48.43 27.84 -7.38
N GLY A 168 -47.86 26.62 -7.45
CA GLY A 168 -48.09 25.40 -6.71
C GLY A 168 -47.17 24.25 -7.16
N ASN A 169 -47.32 23.12 -6.44
CA ASN A 169 -46.70 21.82 -6.64
C ASN A 169 -46.99 21.18 -8.01
N VAL A 170 -46.03 20.44 -8.56
CA VAL A 170 -46.20 19.20 -9.37
C VAL A 170 -44.89 18.38 -9.20
N THR A 171 -44.83 17.36 -8.33
CA THR A 171 -45.26 15.95 -8.48
C THR A 171 -44.35 15.07 -9.36
N GLU A 172 -43.92 13.99 -8.70
CA GLU A 172 -43.24 12.75 -9.11
C GLU A 172 -43.72 12.09 -10.41
N GLN A 173 -42.80 11.43 -11.14
CA GLN A 173 -43.03 10.24 -11.98
C GLN A 173 -41.72 9.41 -12.00
N SER A 174 -41.62 8.27 -11.31
CA SER A 174 -42.12 6.91 -11.61
C SER A 174 -41.35 6.17 -12.71
N THR A 175 -40.61 5.14 -12.31
CA THR A 175 -40.08 4.04 -13.13
C THR A 175 -41.19 3.08 -13.58
N PRO A 176 -41.02 2.40 -14.73
CA PRO A 176 -41.72 1.14 -14.98
C PRO A 176 -40.75 -0.03 -15.15
N THR A 177 -40.98 -1.05 -14.33
CA THR A 177 -40.59 -2.45 -14.52
C THR A 177 -41.39 -3.04 -15.70
N LYS A 178 -40.75 -3.78 -16.62
CA LYS A 178 -41.41 -4.86 -17.37
C LYS A 178 -40.44 -5.98 -17.73
N ASN A 179 -40.91 -7.18 -17.40
CA ASN A 179 -40.44 -8.51 -17.76
C ASN A 179 -40.52 -8.77 -19.27
N ASN A 180 -39.65 -9.65 -19.77
CA ASN A 180 -39.84 -10.59 -20.88
C ASN A 180 -38.97 -11.82 -20.51
N ALA A 181 -39.57 -12.98 -20.22
CA ALA A 181 -39.89 -14.05 -21.18
C ALA A 181 -38.62 -14.69 -21.77
#